data_AF-A0A8H7RZL9-F1
#
_entry.id   AF-A0A8H7RZL9-F1
#
_cell.length_a   1.000
_cell.length_b   1.000
_cell.length_c   1.000
_cell.angle_alpha   90.00
_cell.angle_beta   90.00
_cell.angle_gamma   90.00
#
_symmetry.space_group_name_H-M   'P 1'
#
loop_
_entity.id
_entity.type
_entity.pdbx_description
1 polymer ?
#
loop_
_entity_poly.entity_id
_entity_poly.type
_entity_poly.pdbx_seq_one_letter_code
_entity_poly.pdbx_strand_id
1 'polypeptide(L)'
;MYWLDSSVARAVDIILKNIHKNYKTEADLMKRIWLLIDCCFDDGGVDVISGEYVSKATTARINTDRSIAAVKAMSRRKIGTKTDMLFTTEFLELGTCEAGKVTDINNTNTIYEAGMKIPKTLKDMINHHSNYE
;
A
#
# COMPACT_ATOMS: atom_id res chain seq x y z
N MET A 1 -2.63 24.79 9.81
CA MET A 1 -1.73 24.25 10.87
C MET A 1 -2.30 23.04 11.61
N TYR A 2 -3.61 22.80 11.58
CA TYR A 2 -4.25 21.67 12.27
C TYR A 2 -3.66 20.28 11.93
N TRP A 3 -3.31 20.05 10.66
CA TRP A 3 -2.71 18.79 10.22
C TRP A 3 -1.33 18.53 10.87
N LEU A 4 -0.53 19.58 11.06
CA LEU A 4 0.80 19.48 11.67
C LEU A 4 0.68 19.12 13.15
N ASP A 5 -0.18 19.84 13.89
CA ASP A 5 -0.44 19.57 15.29
C ASP A 5 -0.99 18.15 15.50
N SER A 6 -1.90 17.73 14.62
CA SER A 6 -2.53 16.40 14.67
C SER A 6 -1.55 15.28 14.32
N SER A 7 -0.65 15.52 13.37
CA SER A 7 0.39 14.55 12.98
C SER A 7 1.45 14.40 14.06
N VAL A 8 1.90 15.52 14.64
CA VAL A 8 2.85 15.51 15.77
C VAL A 8 2.24 14.82 16.99
N ALA A 9 1.00 15.15 17.34
CA ALA A 9 0.31 14.52 18.48
C ALA A 9 0.18 13.00 18.30
N ARG A 10 -0.20 12.54 17.09
CA ARG A 10 -0.30 11.10 16.77
C ARG A 10 1.06 10.40 16.80
N ALA A 11 2.10 11.03 16.27
CA ALA A 11 3.46 10.49 16.30
C ALA A 11 3.96 10.32 17.75
N VAL A 12 3.77 11.35 18.58
CA VAL A 12 4.11 11.32 20.00
C VAL A 12 3.35 10.20 20.72
N ASP A 13 2.06 10.04 20.45
CA ASP A 13 1.25 8.97 21.02
C ASP A 13 1.77 7.57 20.65
N ILE A 14 2.17 7.34 19.39
CA ILE A 14 2.72 6.06 18.91
C ILE A 14 4.02 5.71 19.65
N ILE A 15 4.87 6.71 19.89
CA ILE A 15 6.16 6.55 20.57
C ILE A 15 5.94 6.32 22.07
N LEU A 16 5.24 7.25 22.74
CA LEU A 16 5.08 7.23 24.20
C LEU A 16 4.28 6.02 24.69
N LYS A 17 3.23 5.61 23.96
CA LYS A 17 2.42 4.45 24.33
C LYS A 17 3.03 3.12 23.86
N ASN A 18 4.23 3.16 23.25
CA ASN A 18 4.90 2.00 22.65
C ASN A 18 3.93 1.18 21.76
N ILE A 19 3.09 1.85 20.98
CA ILE A 19 2.05 1.20 20.16
C ILE A 19 2.69 0.24 19.15
N HIS A 20 3.88 0.59 18.65
CA HIS A 20 4.69 -0.25 17.79
C HIS A 20 5.14 -1.58 18.43
N LYS A 21 5.04 -1.72 19.76
CA LYS A 21 5.35 -2.97 20.51
C LYS A 21 4.09 -3.68 21.03
N ASN A 22 2.97 -2.98 21.15
CA ASN A 22 1.74 -3.44 21.81
C ASN A 22 0.56 -3.60 20.83
N TYR A 23 0.83 -4.00 19.59
CA TYR A 23 -0.21 -4.27 18.60
C TYR A 23 -0.69 -5.73 18.70
N LYS A 24 -1.99 -5.97 18.48
CA LYS A 24 -2.58 -7.33 18.51
C LYS A 24 -2.43 -8.03 17.17
N THR A 25 -2.52 -7.28 16.09
CA THR A 25 -2.39 -7.77 14.71
C THR A 25 -1.57 -6.81 13.88
N GLU A 26 -0.96 -7.31 12.80
CA GLU A 26 -0.24 -6.49 11.82
C GLU A 26 -1.15 -5.39 11.24
N ALA A 27 -2.40 -5.73 10.95
CA ALA A 27 -3.40 -4.77 10.50
C ALA A 27 -3.63 -3.64 11.51
N ASP A 28 -3.58 -3.92 12.82
CA ASP A 28 -3.69 -2.88 13.86
C ASP A 28 -2.49 -1.94 13.86
N LEU A 29 -1.28 -2.47 13.66
CA LEU A 29 -0.05 -1.66 13.58
C LEU A 29 -0.08 -0.77 12.33
N MET A 30 -0.39 -1.38 11.18
CA MET A 30 -0.50 -0.71 9.90
C MET A 30 -1.52 0.42 9.95
N LYS A 31 -2.73 0.15 10.46
CA LYS A 31 -3.76 1.17 10.64
C LYS A 31 -3.27 2.39 11.43
N ARG A 32 -2.43 2.20 12.47
CA ARG A 32 -1.92 3.29 13.31
C ARG A 32 -0.86 4.13 12.58
N ILE A 33 0.05 3.48 11.86
CA ILE A 33 1.12 4.14 11.10
C ILE A 33 0.53 4.86 9.89
N TRP A 34 -0.38 4.20 9.18
CA TRP A 34 -1.11 4.75 8.04
C TRP A 34 -1.94 5.96 8.43
N LEU A 35 -2.67 5.92 9.54
CA LEU A 35 -3.39 7.10 10.02
C LEU A 35 -2.47 8.30 10.31
N LEU A 36 -1.23 8.08 10.73
CA LEU A 36 -0.27 9.17 10.90
C LEU A 36 0.09 9.79 9.55
N ILE A 37 0.38 8.97 8.54
CA ILE A 37 0.75 9.45 7.20
C ILE A 37 -0.42 10.14 6.53
N ASP A 38 -1.61 9.57 6.61
CA ASP A 38 -2.86 10.10 6.06
C ASP A 38 -3.11 11.54 6.55
N CYS A 39 -3.04 11.75 7.87
CA CYS A 39 -3.30 13.06 8.46
C CYS A 39 -2.25 14.14 8.16
N CYS A 40 -1.09 13.77 7.61
CA CYS A 40 -0.14 14.76 7.09
C CYS A 40 -0.69 15.49 5.85
N PHE A 41 -1.69 14.93 5.17
CA PHE A 41 -2.22 15.44 3.91
C PHE A 41 -3.65 16.00 4.01
N ASP A 42 -4.28 15.99 5.19
CA ASP A 42 -5.66 16.46 5.44
C ASP A 42 -5.98 17.86 4.87
N ASP A 43 -4.97 18.73 4.72
CA ASP A 43 -5.11 20.12 4.23
C ASP A 43 -4.09 20.43 3.11
N GLY A 44 -3.55 19.38 2.47
CA GLY A 44 -2.41 19.47 1.54
C GLY A 44 -2.77 19.50 0.06
N GLY A 45 -4.06 19.43 -0.29
CA GLY A 45 -4.51 19.26 -1.68
C GLY A 45 -4.10 17.91 -2.29
N VAL A 46 -3.73 16.94 -1.43
CA VAL A 46 -3.35 15.58 -1.79
C VAL A 46 -4.33 14.64 -1.11
N ASP A 47 -5.06 13.87 -1.91
CA ASP A 47 -5.91 12.80 -1.42
C ASP A 47 -5.08 11.54 -1.19
N VAL A 48 -5.36 10.86 -0.08
CA VAL A 48 -4.73 9.58 0.26
C VAL A 48 -5.78 8.48 0.20
N ILE A 49 -5.67 7.64 -0.83
CA ILE A 49 -6.58 6.51 -1.03
C ILE A 49 -5.94 5.26 -0.44
N SER A 50 -6.54 4.73 0.62
CA SER A 50 -6.09 3.49 1.25
C SER A 50 -6.83 2.26 0.71
N GLY A 51 -6.08 1.21 0.40
CA GLY A 51 -6.65 -0.09 0.05
C GLY A 51 -7.35 -0.18 -1.31
N GLU A 52 -6.90 0.58 -2.30
CA GLU A 52 -7.41 0.50 -3.67
C GLU A 52 -7.34 -0.94 -4.19
N TYR A 53 -8.49 -1.51 -4.58
CA TYR A 53 -8.55 -2.87 -5.10
C TYR A 53 -8.01 -2.94 -6.53
N VAL A 54 -7.20 -3.97 -6.80
CA VAL A 54 -6.76 -4.26 -8.17
C VAL A 54 -7.98 -4.57 -9.06
N SER A 55 -8.01 -4.02 -10.28
CA SER A 55 -9.13 -4.17 -11.20
C SER A 55 -9.52 -5.65 -11.44
N LYS A 56 -10.82 -5.91 -11.67
CA LYS A 56 -11.36 -7.27 -11.92
C LYS A 56 -10.70 -7.96 -13.13
N ALA A 57 -10.29 -7.18 -14.15
CA ALA A 57 -9.60 -7.71 -15.32
C ALA A 57 -8.15 -8.14 -15.03
N THR A 58 -7.39 -7.32 -14.29
CA THR A 58 -6.02 -7.68 -13.84
C THR A 58 -6.05 -8.86 -12.88
N THR A 59 -7.04 -8.86 -11.99
CA THR A 59 -7.44 -9.96 -11.12
C THR A 59 -7.66 -11.26 -11.88
N ALA A 60 -8.46 -11.22 -12.96
CA ALA A 60 -8.75 -12.39 -13.76
C ALA A 60 -7.47 -12.90 -14.44
N ARG A 61 -6.69 -12.01 -15.06
CA ARG A 61 -5.41 -12.35 -15.73
C ARG A 61 -4.41 -13.04 -14.79
N ILE A 62 -4.18 -12.47 -13.60
CA ILE A 62 -3.25 -13.05 -12.60
C ILE A 62 -3.71 -14.43 -12.12
N ASN A 63 -5.02 -14.67 -12.04
CA ASN A 63 -5.55 -15.98 -11.67
C ASN A 63 -5.58 -16.97 -12.84
N THR A 64 -5.66 -16.49 -14.08
CA THR A 64 -5.60 -17.32 -15.30
C THR A 64 -4.20 -17.89 -15.51
N ASP A 65 -3.15 -17.08 -15.34
CA ASP A 65 -1.76 -17.52 -15.55
C ASP A 65 -1.22 -18.44 -14.42
N ARG A 66 -2.01 -18.72 -13.38
CA ARG A 66 -1.65 -19.66 -12.30
C ARG A 66 -1.95 -21.12 -12.64
N SER A 67 -2.28 -21.45 -13.89
CA SER A 67 -2.64 -22.81 -14.33
C SER A 67 -1.45 -23.75 -14.56
N ILE A 68 -0.38 -23.67 -13.75
CA ILE A 68 0.70 -24.66 -13.77
C ILE A 68 0.79 -25.31 -12.39
N ALA A 69 -0.03 -26.33 -12.20
CA ALA A 69 0.26 -27.43 -11.31
C ALA A 69 -0.45 -28.63 -11.93
N ALA A 70 0.32 -29.55 -12.49
CA ALA A 70 -0.15 -30.65 -13.34
C ALA A 70 -1.18 -31.62 -12.72
N VAL A 71 -1.85 -31.30 -11.60
CA VAL A 71 -2.72 -32.25 -10.89
C VAL A 71 -4.01 -31.67 -10.28
N LYS A 72 -4.21 -30.36 -10.02
CA LYS A 72 -5.50 -29.86 -9.47
C LYS A 72 -5.68 -28.34 -9.56
N ALA A 73 -6.92 -27.89 -9.81
CA ALA A 73 -7.31 -26.49 -9.75
C ALA A 73 -7.08 -25.92 -8.34
N MET A 74 -6.18 -24.95 -8.20
CA MET A 74 -5.98 -24.22 -6.94
C MET A 74 -7.19 -23.32 -6.65
N SER A 75 -7.56 -23.20 -5.37
CA SER A 75 -8.61 -22.28 -4.94
C SER A 75 -8.23 -20.83 -5.27
N ARG A 76 -9.21 -20.04 -5.74
CA ARG A 76 -9.05 -18.61 -6.01
C ARG A 76 -8.60 -17.89 -4.74
N ARG A 77 -7.43 -17.25 -4.77
CA ARG A 77 -6.96 -16.42 -3.65
C ARG A 77 -7.75 -15.11 -3.61
N LYS A 78 -8.21 -14.68 -2.42
CA LYS A 78 -8.69 -13.31 -2.20
C LYS A 78 -7.57 -12.33 -2.62
N ILE A 79 -7.93 -11.33 -3.40
CA ILE A 79 -6.95 -10.47 -4.06
C ILE A 79 -6.61 -9.31 -3.16
N GLY A 80 -5.31 -9.00 -3.11
CA GLY A 80 -4.74 -7.90 -2.35
C GLY A 80 -5.03 -6.55 -2.99
N THR A 81 -4.76 -5.51 -2.23
CA THR A 81 -4.83 -4.12 -2.68
C THR A 81 -3.66 -3.83 -3.64
N LYS A 82 -3.87 -2.92 -4.59
CA LYS A 82 -2.86 -2.48 -5.57
C LYS A 82 -1.67 -1.91 -4.84
N THR A 83 -1.91 -1.19 -3.75
CA THR A 83 -0.94 -0.61 -2.83
C THR A 83 -1.58 -0.48 -1.44
N ASP A 84 -0.81 -0.22 -0.38
CA ASP A 84 -1.40 0.16 0.91
C ASP A 84 -2.01 1.56 0.84
N MET A 85 -1.26 2.52 0.28
CA MET A 85 -1.70 3.89 0.02
C MET A 85 -1.37 4.34 -1.39
N LEU A 86 -2.26 5.16 -1.95
CA LEU A 86 -2.08 5.89 -3.19
C LEU A 86 -2.25 7.38 -2.89
N PHE A 87 -1.26 8.19 -3.26
CA PHE A 87 -1.31 9.64 -3.12
C PHE A 87 -1.73 10.24 -4.46
N THR A 88 -2.79 11.03 -4.47
CA THR A 88 -3.34 11.62 -5.69
C THR A 88 -3.68 13.09 -5.49
N THR A 89 -3.76 13.84 -6.58
CA THR A 89 -4.54 15.08 -6.65
C THR A 89 -5.74 14.82 -7.56
N GLU A 90 -6.59 15.84 -7.76
CA GLU A 90 -7.72 15.75 -8.70
C GLU A 90 -7.29 15.33 -10.12
N PHE A 91 -6.05 15.65 -10.52
CA PHE A 91 -5.57 15.47 -11.88
C PHE A 91 -4.46 14.44 -12.03
N LEU A 92 -3.85 14.00 -10.92
CA LEU A 92 -2.58 13.26 -10.98
C LEU A 92 -2.41 12.23 -9.87
N GLU A 93 -2.03 11.00 -10.20
CA GLU A 93 -1.40 10.07 -9.24
C GLU A 93 0.04 10.53 -8.95
N LEU A 94 0.32 10.87 -7.69
CA LEU A 94 1.61 11.40 -7.23
C LEU A 94 2.59 10.31 -6.78
N GLY A 95 2.07 9.23 -6.22
CA GLY A 95 2.92 8.16 -5.71
C GLY A 95 2.18 7.14 -4.85
N THR A 96 2.94 6.28 -4.20
CA THR A 96 2.39 5.18 -3.41
C THR A 96 3.31 4.76 -2.26
N CYS A 97 2.73 4.12 -1.24
CA CYS A 97 3.45 3.47 -0.15
C CYS A 97 2.92 2.03 0.05
N GLU A 98 3.81 1.15 0.49
CA GLU A 98 3.53 -0.21 0.95
C GLU A 98 4.41 -0.49 2.18
N ALA A 99 3.89 -1.16 3.20
CA ALA A 99 4.75 -1.74 4.22
C ALA A 99 5.11 -3.17 3.84
N GLY A 100 6.40 -3.41 3.63
CA GLY A 100 6.94 -4.74 3.47
C GLY A 100 7.50 -5.27 4.79
N LYS A 101 7.19 -6.53 5.12
CA LYS A 101 7.84 -7.22 6.25
C LYS A 101 9.27 -7.62 5.86
N VAL A 102 10.28 -7.24 6.64
CA VAL A 102 11.66 -7.72 6.49
C VAL A 102 11.90 -8.91 7.45
N THR A 103 11.05 -9.94 7.39
CA THR A 103 11.26 -11.12 8.24
C THR A 103 11.07 -12.40 7.43
N ASP A 104 12.17 -12.84 6.82
CA ASP A 104 12.71 -14.19 6.83
C ASP A 104 13.80 -14.22 5.74
N ILE A 105 14.92 -14.89 6.00
CA ILE A 105 16.01 -15.10 5.02
C ILE A 105 15.49 -15.80 3.74
N ASN A 106 14.33 -16.47 3.84
CA ASN A 106 13.65 -17.16 2.74
C ASN A 106 12.36 -16.47 2.26
N ASN A 107 12.03 -15.26 2.74
CA ASN A 107 10.81 -14.58 2.30
C ASN A 107 11.05 -13.82 0.99
N THR A 108 10.46 -14.32 -0.10
CA THR A 108 10.42 -13.60 -1.38
C THR A 108 9.43 -12.44 -1.38
N ASN A 109 8.54 -12.34 -0.37
CA ASN A 109 7.55 -11.28 -0.28
C ASN A 109 8.17 -9.89 -0.11
N THR A 110 9.28 -9.75 0.64
CA THR A 110 9.94 -8.44 0.81
C THR A 110 10.50 -7.90 -0.51
N ILE A 111 11.12 -8.79 -1.31
CA ILE A 111 11.63 -8.44 -2.64
C ILE A 111 10.48 -8.12 -3.60
N TYR A 112 9.37 -8.86 -3.49
CA TYR A 112 8.23 -8.67 -4.37
C TYR A 112 7.42 -7.41 -4.03
N GLU A 113 7.11 -7.17 -2.75
CA GLU A 113 6.25 -6.08 -2.27
C GLU A 113 7.02 -4.76 -2.16
N ALA A 114 8.16 -4.72 -1.45
CA ALA A 114 8.96 -3.49 -1.34
C ALA A 114 9.86 -3.27 -2.57
N GLY A 115 10.42 -4.35 -3.14
CA GLY A 115 11.42 -4.26 -4.20
C GLY A 115 10.90 -4.17 -5.63
N MET A 116 9.70 -4.70 -5.93
CA MET A 116 9.20 -4.76 -7.33
C MET A 116 7.81 -4.13 -7.50
N LYS A 117 6.90 -4.28 -6.53
CA LYS A 117 5.54 -3.75 -6.60
C LYS A 117 5.53 -2.22 -6.65
N ILE A 118 6.23 -1.55 -5.73
CA ILE A 118 6.33 -0.07 -5.72
C ILE A 118 6.95 0.46 -7.03
N PRO A 119 8.15 0.02 -7.48
CA PRO A 119 8.74 0.52 -8.72
C PRO A 119 7.87 0.27 -9.96
N LYS A 120 7.17 -0.88 -10.01
CA LYS A 120 6.25 -1.18 -11.10
C LYS A 120 5.06 -0.23 -11.09
N THR A 121 4.43 -0.01 -9.94
CA THR A 121 3.30 0.92 -9.81
C THR A 121 3.71 2.35 -10.18
N LEU A 122 4.88 2.82 -9.71
CA LEU A 122 5.41 4.13 -10.07
C LEU A 122 5.71 4.24 -11.58
N LYS A 123 6.24 3.19 -12.21
CA LYS A 123 6.44 3.15 -13.66
C LYS A 123 5.11 3.24 -14.41
N ASP A 124 4.09 2.53 -13.96
CA ASP A 124 2.76 2.55 -14.57
C ASP A 124 2.12 3.95 -14.45
N MET A 125 2.30 4.63 -13.31
CA MET A 125 1.89 6.04 -13.13
C MET A 125 2.58 6.97 -14.12
N ILE A 126 3.91 6.89 -14.23
CA ILE A 126 4.69 7.73 -15.15
C ILE A 126 4.23 7.53 -16.60
N ASN A 127 4.06 6.27 -17.02
CA ASN A 127 3.56 5.97 -18.36
C ASN A 127 2.15 6.52 -18.57
N HIS A 128 1.28 6.50 -17.55
CA HIS A 128 -0.05 7.08 -17.67
C HIS A 128 0.04 8.60 -17.90
N HIS A 129 0.89 9.30 -17.15
CA HIS A 129 1.12 10.74 -17.28
C HIS A 129 1.69 11.15 -18.64
N SER A 130 2.62 10.37 -19.20
CA SER A 130 3.18 10.64 -20.53
C SER A 130 2.20 10.47 -21.70
N ASN A 131 1.00 9.94 -21.47
CA ASN A 131 -0.03 9.82 -22.52
C ASN A 131 -1.01 11.02 -22.53
N TYR A 132 -0.88 11.97 -21.61
CA TYR A 132 -1.69 13.19 -21.53
C TYR A 132 -0.95 14.48 -21.92
N GLU A 133 0.34 14.37 -22.28
CA GLU A 133 1.14 15.43 -22.95
C GLU A 133 1.10 15.26 -24.47
#